data_AF-K1S5J0-F1
#
_entry.id   AF-K1S5J0-F1
#
_cell.length_a   1.000
_cell.length_b   1.000
_cell.length_c   1.000
_cell.angle_alpha   90.00
_cell.angle_beta   90.00
_cell.angle_gamma   90.00
#
_symmetry.space_group_name_H-M   'P 1'
#
loop_
_entity.id
_entity.type
_entity.pdbx_description
1 polymer ?
#
loop_
_entity_poly.entity_id
_entity_poly.type
_entity_poly.pdbx_seq_one_letter_code
_entity_poly.pdbx_strand_id
1 'polypeptide(L)'
;DGDADRYIQAGFAGCIHKPFYTRDLLEFLSSLIGQDRTMDNHSPDFEALYVTTGDERWTLETLIEESNRNSSDLLDSLSQEKPDRKRIWETLHRMYPMWEQLGIAHELEPYSYEHYAEDTDEPTFRNDVERIVRRIDRLISETKSRLSEMDGHN
;
A
#
# COMPACT_ATOMS: atom_id res chain seq x y z
N ASP A 1 42.88 -23.19 0.71
CA ASP A 1 43.25 -22.14 1.68
C ASP A 1 44.14 -21.11 1.04
N GLY A 2 43.68 -19.86 0.96
CA GLY A 2 44.45 -18.77 0.38
C GLY A 2 43.64 -17.54 -0.04
N ASP A 3 42.32 -17.66 -0.16
CA ASP A 3 41.47 -16.56 -0.64
C ASP A 3 40.70 -15.87 0.51
N ALA A 4 40.18 -16.63 1.48
CA ALA A 4 39.42 -16.12 2.61
C ALA A 4 40.18 -15.06 3.45
N ASP A 5 41.48 -15.26 3.68
CA ASP A 5 42.32 -14.34 4.47
C ASP A 5 42.45 -12.95 3.84
N ARG A 6 42.40 -12.86 2.50
CA ARG A 6 42.51 -11.58 1.78
C ARG A 6 41.28 -10.72 2.00
N TYR A 7 40.10 -11.35 2.06
CA TYR A 7 38.85 -10.65 2.32
C TYR A 7 38.69 -10.26 3.80
N ILE A 8 39.30 -11.02 4.71
CA ILE A 8 39.38 -10.67 6.13
C ILE A 8 40.25 -9.43 6.34
N GLN A 9 41.44 -9.38 5.73
CA GLN A 9 42.31 -8.20 5.82
C GLN A 9 41.70 -6.94 5.17
N ALA A 10 40.88 -7.10 4.14
CA ALA A 10 40.22 -5.99 3.45
C ALA A 10 38.95 -5.47 4.16
N GLY A 11 38.57 -6.04 5.32
CA GLY A 11 37.38 -5.61 6.07
C GLY A 11 36.05 -6.14 5.52
N PHE A 12 36.08 -7.03 4.53
CA PHE A 12 34.88 -7.61 3.90
C PHE A 12 34.43 -8.92 4.55
N ALA A 13 35.09 -9.39 5.62
CA ALA A 13 34.69 -10.62 6.33
C ALA A 13 33.23 -10.62 6.77
N GLY A 14 32.71 -9.47 7.20
CA GLY A 14 31.31 -9.31 7.60
C GLY A 14 30.30 -9.44 6.46
N CYS A 15 30.74 -9.30 5.20
CA CYS A 15 29.90 -9.45 4.01
C CYS A 15 29.97 -10.86 3.39
N ILE A 16 31.00 -11.66 3.72
CA ILE A 16 31.16 -13.03 3.22
C ILE A 16 30.36 -14.02 4.07
N HIS A 17 30.29 -13.78 5.38
CA HIS A 17 29.44 -14.58 6.25
C HIS A 17 28.01 -14.06 6.20
N LYS A 18 27.14 -14.80 5.50
CA LYS A 18 25.70 -14.57 5.53
C LYS A 18 25.24 -14.62 7.01
N PRO A 19 24.59 -13.58 7.55
CA PRO A 19 24.27 -13.49 8.98
C PRO A 19 23.14 -14.42 9.43
N PHE A 20 22.66 -15.29 8.53
CA PHE A 20 21.56 -16.21 8.74
C PHE A 20 21.82 -17.52 7.97
N TYR A 21 21.52 -18.64 8.61
CA TYR A 21 21.56 -19.94 7.95
C TYR A 21 20.34 -20.09 7.04
N THR A 22 20.53 -20.71 5.87
CA THR A 22 19.45 -20.90 4.87
C THR A 22 18.23 -21.61 5.48
N ARG A 23 18.46 -22.53 6.42
CA ARG A 23 17.39 -23.22 7.13
C ARG A 23 16.56 -22.25 7.98
N ASP A 24 17.21 -21.41 8.76
CA ASP A 24 16.55 -20.43 9.65
C ASP A 24 15.75 -19.41 8.82
N LEU A 25 16.30 -18.98 7.67
CA LEU A 25 15.58 -18.12 6.73
C LEU A 25 14.36 -18.82 6.14
N LEU A 26 14.50 -20.07 5.70
CA LEU A 26 13.38 -20.83 5.14
C LEU A 26 12.32 -21.15 6.19
N GLU A 27 12.71 -21.40 7.44
CA GLU A 27 11.80 -21.63 8.56
C GLU A 27 11.05 -20.34 8.93
N PHE A 28 11.74 -19.21 8.96
CA PHE A 28 11.13 -17.89 9.10
C PHE A 28 10.15 -17.57 7.96
N LEU A 29 10.57 -17.74 6.70
CA LEU A 29 9.70 -17.51 5.55
C LEU A 29 8.50 -18.46 5.55
N SER A 30 8.68 -19.74 5.90
CA SER A 30 7.58 -20.71 6.03
C SER A 30 6.61 -20.32 7.15
N SER A 31 7.11 -19.75 8.25
CA SER A 31 6.27 -19.22 9.33
C SER A 31 5.42 -18.03 8.89
N LEU A 32 5.90 -17.24 7.92
CA LEU A 32 5.16 -16.10 7.33
C LEU A 32 4.18 -16.55 6.24
N ILE A 33 4.54 -17.58 5.45
CA ILE A 33 3.72 -18.10 4.34
C ILE A 33 2.53 -18.95 4.85
N GLY A 34 2.66 -19.59 6.01
CA GLY A 34 1.60 -20.38 6.65
C GLY A 34 0.60 -19.58 7.50
N GLN A 35 0.87 -18.28 7.72
CA GLN A 35 -0.18 -17.36 8.16
C GLN A 35 -1.06 -17.13 6.95
N ASP A 36 -2.15 -17.89 6.89
CA ASP A 36 -3.26 -17.71 5.96
C ASP A 36 -3.60 -16.22 5.95
N ARG A 37 -3.05 -15.49 4.97
CA ARG A 37 -3.56 -14.19 4.57
C ARG A 37 -4.88 -14.48 3.89
N THR A 38 -5.87 -14.90 4.68
CA THR A 38 -7.25 -14.66 4.33
C THR A 38 -7.27 -13.20 3.89
N MET A 39 -7.65 -12.94 2.64
CA MET A 39 -7.82 -11.60 2.06
C MET A 39 -8.98 -10.87 2.76
N ASP A 40 -8.99 -10.89 4.08
CA ASP A 40 -10.03 -10.41 4.96
C ASP A 40 -9.38 -9.33 5.82
N ASN A 41 -9.51 -8.10 5.35
CA ASN A 41 -9.17 -6.85 6.03
C ASN A 41 -7.80 -6.80 6.72
N HIS A 42 -6.74 -6.61 5.94
CA HIS A 42 -5.57 -5.93 6.50
C HIS A 42 -6.01 -4.50 6.86
N SER A 43 -6.17 -4.23 8.15
CA SER A 43 -6.37 -2.87 8.64
C SER A 43 -5.22 -1.98 8.17
N PRO A 44 -5.48 -0.74 7.75
CA PRO A 44 -4.41 0.17 7.34
C PRO A 44 -3.39 0.37 8.47
N ASP A 45 -2.10 0.29 8.15
CA ASP A 45 -1.02 0.60 9.09
C ASP A 45 -0.82 2.12 9.16
N PHE A 46 -1.61 2.78 10.01
CA PHE A 46 -1.55 4.23 10.18
C PHE A 46 -0.20 4.69 10.77
N GLU A 47 0.40 3.92 11.67
CA GLU A 47 1.68 4.24 12.33
C GLU A 47 2.81 4.43 11.31
N ALA A 48 2.80 3.63 10.25
CA ALA A 48 3.76 3.74 9.16
C ALA A 48 3.76 5.13 8.47
N LEU A 49 2.65 5.87 8.49
CA LEU A 49 2.56 7.19 7.85
C LEU A 49 3.29 8.28 8.63
N TYR A 50 3.27 8.23 9.97
CA TYR A 50 3.81 9.31 10.81
C TYR A 50 5.08 8.94 11.57
N VAL A 51 5.59 7.72 11.44
CA VAL A 51 6.93 7.36 11.94
C VAL A 51 8.03 8.28 11.37
N THR A 52 7.81 8.82 10.16
CA THR A 52 8.75 9.73 9.51
C THR A 52 8.42 11.22 9.70
N THR A 53 7.14 11.59 9.77
CA THR A 53 6.69 12.98 9.90
C THR A 53 6.69 13.48 11.34
N GLY A 54 6.45 12.59 12.32
CA GLY A 54 6.40 12.90 13.75
C GLY A 54 5.13 13.60 14.21
N ASP A 55 4.18 13.89 13.32
CA ASP A 55 2.88 14.51 13.63
C ASP A 55 1.75 13.59 13.16
N GLU A 56 1.29 12.71 14.06
CA GLU A 56 0.22 11.75 13.79
C GLU A 56 -1.06 12.47 13.34
N ARG A 57 -1.51 13.49 14.09
CA ARG A 57 -2.79 14.15 13.82
C ARG A 57 -2.79 14.80 12.45
N TRP A 58 -1.79 15.63 12.16
CA TRP A 58 -1.68 16.31 10.87
C TRP A 58 -1.58 15.31 9.70
N THR A 59 -0.87 14.20 9.90
CA THR A 59 -0.72 13.16 8.88
C THR A 59 -2.05 12.47 8.58
N LEU A 60 -2.85 12.14 9.61
CA LEU A 60 -4.18 11.54 9.44
C LEU A 60 -5.21 12.51 8.85
N GLU A 61 -5.16 13.79 9.22
CA GLU A 61 -6.00 14.83 8.60
C GLU A 61 -5.66 14.99 7.11
N THR A 62 -4.37 15.02 6.76
CA THR A 62 -3.89 15.06 5.37
C THR A 62 -4.32 13.82 4.58
N LEU A 63 -4.27 12.64 5.21
CA LEU A 63 -4.76 11.39 4.60
C LEU A 63 -6.24 11.49 4.21
N ILE A 64 -7.08 12.10 5.06
CA ILE A 64 -8.50 12.31 4.77
C ILE A 64 -8.67 13.28 3.58
N GLU A 65 -7.93 14.39 3.57
CA GLU A 65 -8.02 15.39 2.49
C GLU A 65 -7.64 14.78 1.13
N GLU A 66 -6.49 14.11 1.04
CA GLU A 66 -6.02 13.47 -0.18
C GLU A 66 -6.96 12.33 -0.61
N SER A 67 -7.48 11.54 0.34
CA SER A 67 -8.46 10.49 0.05
C SER A 67 -9.76 11.04 -0.54
N ASN A 68 -10.30 12.14 0.00
CA ASN A 68 -11.49 12.79 -0.56
C ASN A 68 -11.23 13.30 -1.98
N ARG A 69 -10.06 13.93 -2.21
CA ARG A 69 -9.66 14.41 -3.53
C ARG A 69 -9.56 13.27 -4.54
N ASN A 70 -8.94 12.16 -4.15
CA ASN A 70 -8.82 10.97 -4.99
C ASN A 70 -10.21 10.39 -5.34
N SER A 71 -11.12 10.29 -4.38
CA SER A 71 -12.49 9.83 -4.61
C SER A 71 -13.23 10.73 -5.62
N SER A 72 -13.13 12.06 -5.45
CA SER A 72 -13.72 13.02 -6.40
C SER A 72 -13.15 12.87 -7.80
N ASP A 73 -11.81 12.83 -7.95
CA ASP A 73 -11.15 12.70 -9.25
C ASP A 73 -11.57 11.41 -9.98
N LEU A 74 -11.74 10.29 -9.25
CA LEU A 74 -12.23 9.03 -9.79
C LEU A 74 -13.69 9.13 -10.25
N LEU A 75 -14.57 9.67 -9.42
CA LEU A 75 -16.01 9.83 -9.74
C LEU A 75 -16.24 10.79 -10.90
N ASP A 76 -15.50 11.90 -10.95
CA ASP A 76 -15.59 12.88 -12.04
C ASP A 76 -15.15 12.26 -13.37
N SER A 77 -14.10 11.43 -13.34
CA SER A 77 -13.59 10.71 -14.51
C SER A 77 -14.52 9.57 -14.96
N LEU A 78 -15.32 9.00 -14.05
CA LEU A 78 -16.36 8.02 -14.36
C LEU A 78 -17.66 8.65 -14.89
N SER A 79 -18.01 9.86 -14.46
CA SER A 79 -19.33 10.47 -14.71
C SER A 79 -19.59 10.84 -16.18
N GLN A 80 -18.57 10.77 -17.03
CA GLN A 80 -18.68 11.01 -18.48
C GLN A 80 -19.40 9.84 -19.19
N GLU A 81 -19.98 10.12 -20.37
CA GLU A 81 -20.58 9.08 -21.23
C GLU A 81 -19.60 7.94 -21.51
N LYS A 82 -18.32 8.28 -21.70
CA LYS A 82 -17.19 7.35 -21.75
C LYS A 82 -16.21 7.68 -20.63
N PRO A 83 -15.85 6.72 -19.76
CA PRO A 83 -14.91 6.97 -18.67
C PRO A 83 -13.54 7.45 -19.18
N ASP A 84 -12.97 8.48 -18.54
CA ASP A 84 -11.59 8.89 -18.79
C ASP A 84 -10.63 7.92 -18.09
N ARG A 85 -10.38 6.78 -18.75
CA ARG A 85 -9.53 5.69 -18.23
C ARG A 85 -8.13 6.17 -17.88
N LYS A 86 -7.61 7.13 -18.64
CA LYS A 86 -6.28 7.70 -18.41
C LYS A 86 -6.24 8.47 -17.10
N ARG A 87 -7.21 9.37 -16.86
CA ARG A 87 -7.29 10.11 -15.59
C ARG A 87 -7.53 9.20 -14.38
N ILE A 88 -8.33 8.17 -14.56
CA ILE A 88 -8.54 7.15 -13.52
C ILE A 88 -7.20 6.49 -13.18
N TRP A 89 -6.46 6.04 -14.19
CA TRP A 89 -5.15 5.43 -13.97
C TRP A 89 -4.15 6.39 -13.31
N GLU A 90 -4.08 7.65 -13.77
CA GLU A 90 -3.23 8.67 -13.15
C GLU A 90 -3.57 8.88 -11.66
N THR A 91 -4.86 8.83 -11.32
CA THR A 91 -5.33 8.92 -9.93
C THR A 91 -4.91 7.68 -9.11
N LEU A 92 -5.10 6.47 -9.64
CA LEU A 92 -4.67 5.24 -8.97
C LEU A 92 -3.16 5.20 -8.75
N HIS A 93 -2.38 5.63 -9.75
CA HIS A 93 -0.93 5.71 -9.64
C HIS A 93 -0.48 6.72 -8.57
N ARG A 94 -1.16 7.89 -8.50
CA ARG A 94 -0.91 8.89 -7.44
C ARG A 94 -1.20 8.36 -6.04
N MET A 95 -2.23 7.52 -5.90
CA MET A 95 -2.61 6.90 -4.62
C MET A 95 -1.64 5.81 -4.17
N TYR A 96 -1.03 5.09 -5.12
CA TYR A 96 -0.28 3.86 -4.84
C TYR A 96 0.78 3.99 -3.72
N PRO A 97 1.67 5.01 -3.71
CA PRO A 97 2.70 5.10 -2.68
C PRO A 97 2.16 5.23 -1.25
N MET A 98 1.05 5.96 -1.08
CA MET A 98 0.39 6.10 0.21
C MET A 98 -0.24 4.76 0.64
N TRP A 99 -0.88 4.06 -0.29
CA TRP A 99 -1.47 2.75 -0.02
C TRP A 99 -0.41 1.67 0.26
N GLU A 100 0.77 1.80 -0.32
CA GLU A 100 1.93 0.97 -0.03
C GLU A 100 2.43 1.20 1.40
N GLN A 101 2.55 2.45 1.84
CA GLN A 101 2.89 2.78 3.22
C GLN A 101 1.85 2.25 4.22
N LEU A 102 0.57 2.34 3.88
CA LEU A 102 -0.53 1.81 4.68
C LEU A 102 -0.62 0.27 4.68
N GLY A 103 0.21 -0.43 3.89
CA GLY A 103 0.16 -1.89 3.77
C GLY A 103 -1.04 -2.44 2.97
N ILE A 104 -1.78 -1.57 2.27
CA ILE A 104 -3.01 -1.90 1.52
C ILE A 104 -2.87 -1.79 0.00
N ALA A 105 -1.66 -1.57 -0.53
CA ALA A 105 -1.42 -1.46 -1.97
C ALA A 105 -1.86 -2.69 -2.79
N HIS A 106 -1.92 -3.87 -2.16
CA HIS A 106 -2.43 -5.10 -2.79
C HIS A 106 -3.88 -4.96 -3.30
N GLU A 107 -4.66 -4.06 -2.72
CA GLU A 107 -6.03 -3.76 -3.16
C GLU A 107 -6.06 -2.99 -4.51
N LEU A 108 -4.94 -2.38 -4.93
CA LEU A 108 -4.78 -1.67 -6.20
C LEU A 108 -4.07 -2.49 -7.29
N GLU A 109 -3.38 -3.57 -6.94
CA GLU A 109 -2.62 -4.42 -7.88
C GLU A 109 -3.44 -4.93 -9.08
N PRO A 110 -4.72 -5.34 -8.92
CA PRO A 110 -5.55 -5.76 -10.07
C PRO A 110 -5.75 -4.68 -11.14
N TYR A 111 -5.43 -3.42 -10.82
CA TYR A 111 -5.71 -2.23 -11.63
C TYR A 111 -4.44 -1.60 -12.22
N SER A 112 -3.32 -2.33 -12.22
CA SER A 112 -2.07 -1.88 -12.85
C SER A 112 -2.26 -1.58 -14.34
N TYR A 113 -1.51 -0.60 -14.88
CA TYR A 113 -1.65 -0.13 -16.28
C TYR A 113 -1.63 -1.29 -17.29
N GLU A 114 -0.72 -2.24 -17.06
CA GLU A 114 -0.48 -3.40 -17.92
C GLU A 114 -1.71 -4.32 -18.04
N HIS A 115 -2.59 -4.33 -17.03
CA HIS A 115 -3.83 -5.13 -17.02
C HIS A 115 -5.07 -4.31 -17.36
N TYR A 116 -5.05 -2.99 -17.13
CA TYR A 116 -6.27 -2.19 -17.05
C TYR A 116 -6.55 -1.31 -18.29
N ALA A 117 -5.56 -1.12 -19.15
CA ALA A 117 -5.61 -0.11 -20.20
C ALA A 117 -6.44 -0.49 -21.45
N GLU A 118 -6.55 -1.77 -21.83
CA GLU A 118 -7.06 -2.09 -23.19
C GLU A 118 -8.16 -3.18 -23.28
N ASP A 119 -8.29 -4.11 -22.33
CA ASP A 119 -9.17 -5.30 -22.53
C ASP A 119 -10.42 -5.39 -21.62
N THR A 120 -10.56 -4.58 -20.57
CA THR A 120 -11.73 -4.65 -19.66
C THR A 120 -12.97 -3.99 -20.27
N ASP A 121 -14.11 -4.69 -20.29
CA ASP A 121 -15.39 -4.11 -20.71
C ASP A 121 -15.80 -2.93 -19.82
N GLU A 122 -16.53 -1.97 -20.40
CA GLU A 122 -16.87 -0.73 -19.69
C GLU A 122 -17.69 -0.95 -18.39
N PRO A 123 -18.73 -1.81 -18.36
CA PRO A 123 -19.44 -2.13 -17.12
C PRO A 123 -18.54 -2.68 -16.01
N THR A 124 -17.68 -3.66 -16.31
CA THR A 124 -16.72 -4.21 -15.34
C THR A 124 -15.76 -3.13 -14.85
N PHE A 125 -15.20 -2.33 -15.77
CA PHE A 125 -14.31 -1.23 -15.43
C PHE A 125 -14.96 -0.20 -14.49
N ARG A 126 -16.22 0.18 -14.76
CA ARG A 126 -16.97 1.10 -13.88
C ARG A 126 -17.17 0.49 -12.49
N ASN A 127 -17.56 -0.77 -12.41
CA ASN A 127 -17.78 -1.46 -11.14
C ASN A 127 -16.49 -1.52 -10.29
N ASP A 128 -15.37 -1.80 -10.93
CA ASP A 128 -14.06 -1.85 -10.29
C ASP A 128 -13.66 -0.49 -9.73
N VAL A 129 -13.81 0.60 -10.49
CA VAL A 129 -13.49 1.94 -9.99
C VAL A 129 -14.44 2.34 -8.85
N GLU A 130 -15.73 2.01 -8.94
CA GLU A 130 -16.67 2.21 -7.82
C GLU A 130 -16.30 1.39 -6.58
N ARG A 131 -15.73 0.19 -6.74
CA ARG A 131 -15.21 -0.61 -5.63
C ARG A 131 -14.04 0.08 -4.95
N ILE A 132 -13.13 0.68 -5.72
CA ILE A 132 -12.02 1.46 -5.18
C ILE A 132 -12.55 2.69 -4.42
N VAL A 133 -13.52 3.41 -4.98
CA VAL A 133 -14.16 4.56 -4.30
C VAL A 133 -14.76 4.15 -2.95
N ARG A 134 -15.53 3.04 -2.91
CA ARG A 134 -16.07 2.51 -1.65
C ARG A 134 -14.98 2.15 -0.63
N ARG A 135 -13.83 1.65 -1.10
CA ARG A 135 -12.69 1.37 -0.22
C ARG A 135 -12.06 2.65 0.32
N ILE A 136 -11.94 3.70 -0.49
CA ILE A 136 -11.50 5.03 -0.05
C ILE A 136 -12.42 5.57 1.04
N ASP A 137 -13.75 5.47 0.87
CA ASP A 137 -14.72 5.93 1.87
C ASP A 137 -14.57 5.17 3.20
N ARG A 138 -14.28 3.86 3.12
CA ARG A 138 -13.96 3.04 4.28
C ARG A 138 -12.66 3.48 4.94
N LEU A 139 -11.59 3.75 4.17
CA LEU A 139 -10.31 4.25 4.70
C LEU A 139 -10.50 5.59 5.43
N ILE A 140 -11.30 6.50 4.87
CA ILE A 140 -11.65 7.77 5.52
C ILE A 140 -12.35 7.52 6.86
N SER A 141 -13.27 6.56 6.90
CA SER A 141 -14.00 6.21 8.12
C SER A 141 -13.08 5.59 9.18
N GLU A 142 -12.18 4.69 8.78
CA GLU A 142 -11.14 4.10 9.64
C GLU A 142 -10.22 5.20 10.21
N THR A 143 -9.80 6.14 9.37
CA THR A 143 -8.95 7.28 9.77
C THR A 143 -9.66 8.21 10.76
N LYS A 144 -10.94 8.51 10.53
CA LYS A 144 -11.76 9.33 11.46
C LYS A 144 -11.97 8.63 12.81
N SER A 145 -12.12 7.31 12.82
CA SER A 145 -12.20 6.53 14.05
C SER A 145 -10.91 6.69 14.86
N ARG A 146 -9.76 6.58 14.20
CA ARG A 146 -8.45 6.75 14.85
C ARG A 146 -8.26 8.15 15.45
N LEU A 147 -8.61 9.20 14.70
CA LEU A 147 -8.59 10.57 15.23
C LEU A 147 -9.51 10.74 16.45
N SER A 148 -10.70 10.13 16.42
CA SER A 148 -11.65 10.18 17.55
C SER A 148 -11.13 9.44 18.78
N GLU A 149 -10.41 8.33 18.60
CA GLU A 149 -9.72 7.64 19.68
C GLU A 149 -8.68 8.54 20.33
N MET A 150 -7.89 9.29 19.55
CA MET A 150 -6.90 10.23 20.09
C MET A 150 -7.55 11.33 20.94
N ASP A 151 -8.68 11.89 20.47
CA ASP A 151 -9.42 12.95 21.18
C ASP A 151 -10.08 12.45 22.48
N GLY A 152 -10.40 11.15 22.58
CA GLY A 152 -11.00 10.55 23.78
C GLY A 152 -10.02 10.16 24.88
N HIS A 153 -8.70 10.18 24.61
CA HIS A 153 -7.64 9.83 25.57
C HIS A 153 -6.91 11.06 26.15
N ASN A 154 -7.43 12.27 25.90
CA ASN A 154 -6.89 13.56 26.36
C ASN A 154 -7.81 14.20 27.41
#